data_AF-L9L4W1-F1
#
_entry.id   AF-L9L4W1-F1
#
_cell.length_a   1.000
_cell.length_b   1.000
_cell.length_c   1.000
_cell.angle_alpha   90.00
_cell.angle_beta   90.00
_cell.angle_gamma   90.00
#
_symmetry.space_group_name_H-M   'P 1'
#
loop_
_entity.id
_entity.type
_entity.pdbx_description
1 polymer ?
#
loop_
_entity_poly.entity_id
_entity_poly.type
_entity_poly.pdbx_seq_one_letter_code
_entity_poly.pdbx_strand_id
1 'polypeptide(L)' 'MVFRRFVVVEWVAYVSFGPHAGKLVAIVDVIGQNRALVDVPCTRVMRQAMPFKCMQLTNFIIKLPHSARQK' A
#
# COMPACT_ATOMS: atom_id res chain seq x y z
N MET A 1 -1.64 -9.25 22.41
CA MET A 1 -0.88 -8.86 21.19
C MET A 1 -0.56 -7.37 21.29
N VAL A 2 0.71 -6.98 21.27
CA VAL A 2 1.13 -5.56 21.48
C VAL A 2 0.98 -4.72 20.20
N PHE A 3 1.12 -5.34 19.03
CA PHE A 3 0.92 -4.68 17.74
C PHE A 3 -0.55 -4.71 17.31
N ARG A 4 -1.07 -3.55 16.89
CA ARG A 4 -2.46 -3.38 16.42
C ARG A 4 -2.59 -3.27 14.90
N ARG A 5 -1.50 -2.96 14.19
CA ARG A 5 -1.47 -2.82 12.74
C ARG A 5 -0.42 -3.75 12.17
N PHE A 6 -0.84 -4.56 11.22
CA PHE A 6 0.01 -5.49 10.50
C PHE A 6 -0.01 -5.13 9.02
N VAL A 7 1.11 -5.35 8.34
CA VAL A 7 1.14 -5.26 6.89
C VAL A 7 0.41 -6.48 6.35
N VAL A 8 -0.75 -6.26 5.75
CA VAL A 8 -1.52 -7.30 5.07
C VAL A 8 -1.82 -6.79 3.67
N VAL A 9 -1.89 -7.72 2.71
CA VAL A 9 -2.46 -7.45 1.39
C VAL A 9 -3.88 -6.90 1.60
N GLU A 10 -4.37 -6.06 0.68
CA GLU A 10 -5.70 -5.40 0.75
C GLU A 10 -5.78 -4.20 1.70
N TRP A 11 -4.70 -3.86 2.41
CA TRP A 11 -4.70 -2.67 3.28
C TRP A 11 -4.35 -1.39 2.53
N VAL A 12 -5.00 -0.30 2.94
CA VAL A 12 -4.67 1.04 2.47
C VAL A 12 -3.60 1.64 3.38
N ALA A 13 -2.56 2.16 2.75
CA ALA A 13 -1.52 2.94 3.38
C ALA A 13 -1.57 4.39 2.89
N TYR A 14 -1.16 5.30 3.75
CA TYR A 14 -0.98 6.71 3.44
C TYR A 14 0.51 6.97 3.18
N VAL A 15 0.83 7.57 2.03
CA VAL A 15 2.21 7.95 1.73
C VAL A 15 2.55 9.24 2.47
N SER A 16 3.48 9.13 3.42
CA SER A 16 3.86 10.25 4.29
C SER A 16 4.90 11.17 3.64
N PHE A 17 5.82 10.61 2.84
CA PHE A 17 6.89 11.38 2.18
C PHE A 17 7.34 10.73 0.87
N GLY A 18 7.97 11.52 0.00
CA GLY A 18 8.43 11.12 -1.33
C GLY A 18 7.59 11.72 -2.47
N PRO A 19 7.76 11.24 -3.71
CA PRO A 19 7.12 11.82 -4.91
C PRO A 19 5.59 11.69 -4.93
N HIS A 20 5.03 10.86 -4.05
CA HIS A 20 3.59 10.63 -3.92
C HIS A 20 3.06 10.96 -2.52
N ALA A 21 3.77 11.80 -1.78
CA ALA A 21 3.34 12.26 -0.47
C ALA A 21 1.91 12.84 -0.52
N GLY A 22 1.11 12.54 0.51
CA GLY A 22 -0.28 13.00 0.58
C GLY A 22 -1.30 12.09 -0.11
N LYS A 23 -0.86 11.00 -0.74
CA LYS A 23 -1.74 10.07 -1.46
C LYS A 23 -2.03 8.82 -0.66
N LEU A 24 -3.27 8.34 -0.81
CA LEU A 24 -3.68 7.01 -0.35
C LEU A 24 -3.32 5.98 -1.41
N VAL A 25 -2.78 4.86 -0.93
CA VAL A 25 -2.29 3.77 -1.75
C VAL A 25 -2.71 2.41 -1.18
N ALA A 26 -2.97 1.40 -2.00
CA ALA A 26 -3.37 0.06 -1.55
C ALA A 26 -2.21 -0.91 -1.77
N ILE A 27 -1.95 -1.76 -0.78
CA ILE A 27 -0.92 -2.79 -0.82
C ILE A 27 -1.50 -4.00 -1.52
N VAL A 28 -0.99 -4.30 -2.72
CA VAL A 28 -1.44 -5.44 -3.55
C VAL A 28 -0.63 -6.69 -3.25
N ASP A 29 0.66 -6.52 -2.95
CA ASP A 29 1.58 -7.62 -2.70
C ASP A 29 2.78 -7.15 -1.87
N VAL A 30 3.44 -8.07 -1.18
CA VAL A 30 4.67 -7.83 -0.41
C VAL A 30 5.84 -8.47 -1.16
N ILE A 31 6.60 -7.65 -1.86
CA ILE A 31 7.73 -8.10 -2.69
C ILE A 31 8.94 -8.49 -1.82
N GLY A 32 9.05 -7.91 -0.61
CA GLY A 32 10.10 -8.25 0.35
C GLY A 32 9.94 -7.52 1.68
N GLN A 33 10.88 -7.74 2.60
CA GLN A 33 10.80 -7.23 3.97
C GLN A 33 10.61 -5.71 4.06
N ASN A 34 11.23 -4.95 3.14
CA ASN A 34 11.24 -3.49 3.19
C ASN A 34 10.38 -2.84 2.10
N ARG A 35 9.77 -3.61 1.20
CA ARG A 35 9.05 -3.09 0.01
C ARG A 35 7.75 -3.85 -0.23
N ALA A 36 6.73 -3.10 -0.60
CA ALA A 36 5.46 -3.62 -1.08
C ALA A 36 5.19 -3.16 -2.52
N LEU A 37 4.43 -3.98 -3.24
CA LEU A 37 3.80 -3.60 -4.48
C LEU A 37 2.52 -2.82 -4.14
N VAL A 38 2.45 -1.63 -4.69
CA VAL A 38 1.41 -0.67 -4.38
C VAL A 38 0.70 -0.29 -5.66
N ASP A 39 -0.63 -0.25 -5.62
CA ASP A 39 -1.48 0.12 -6.75
C ASP A 39 -2.72 0.87 -6.26
N VAL A 40 -3.06 2.01 -6.88
CA VAL A 40 -4.37 2.64 -6.73
C VAL A 40 -4.79 3.33 -8.02
N PRO A 41 -5.88 2.88 -8.66
CA PRO A 41 -6.40 3.52 -9.87
C PRO A 41 -6.91 4.95 -9.62
N CYS A 42 -7.37 5.26 -8.41
CA CYS A 42 -8.00 6.54 -8.09
C CYS A 42 -7.02 7.70 -7.81
N THR A 43 -5.78 7.45 -7.35
CA THR A 43 -4.87 8.51 -6.84
C THR A 43 -3.76 8.89 -7.83
N ARG A 44 -3.88 8.49 -9.10
CA ARG A 44 -2.84 8.70 -10.14
C ARG A 44 -1.46 8.17 -9.72
N VAL A 45 -1.43 7.11 -8.92
CA VAL A 45 -0.21 6.39 -8.57
C VAL A 45 -0.22 5.13 -9.42
N MET A 46 0.65 5.09 -10.42
CA MET A 46 0.85 3.88 -11.23
C MET A 46 1.40 2.77 -10.34
N ARG A 47 1.07 1.52 -10.69
CA ARG A 47 1.56 0.35 -9.97
C ARG A 47 3.08 0.36 -9.88
N GLN A 48 3.61 0.38 -8.66
CA GLN A 48 5.05 0.46 -8.42
C GLN A 48 5.45 -0.18 -7.08
N ALA A 49 6.74 -0.50 -6.96
CA ALA A 49 7.31 -1.04 -5.72
C ALA A 49 7.75 0.10 -4.78
N MET A 50 7.09 0.23 -3.64
CA MET A 50 7.29 1.31 -2.68
C MET A 50 7.79 0.79 -1.33
N PRO A 51 8.75 1.48 -0.67
CA PRO A 51 9.28 1.03 0.61
C PRO A 51 8.33 1.34 1.78
N PHE A 52 8.24 0.44 2.76
CA PHE A 52 7.37 0.61 3.93
C PHE A 52 7.69 1.84 4.77
N LYS A 53 8.94 2.30 4.73
CA LYS A 53 9.38 3.50 5.46
C LYS A 53 8.61 4.76 5.05
N CYS A 54 8.21 4.86 3.78
CA CYS A 54 7.51 6.04 3.24
C CYS A 54 6.00 6.01 3.47
N MET A 55 5.47 4.95 4.07
CA MET A 55 4.04 4.64 4.12
C MET A 55 3.59 4.42 5.56
N GLN A 56 2.39 4.88 5.90
CA GLN A 56 1.75 4.62 7.18
C GLN A 56 0.47 3.83 6.97
N LEU A 57 0.35 2.70 7.66
CA LEU A 57 -0.84 1.85 7.58
C LEU A 57 -2.05 2.58 8.17
N THR A 58 -3.12 2.64 7.39
CA THR A 58 -4.43 3.12 7.84
C THR A 58 -5.29 1.94 8.29
N ASN A 59 -6.47 2.19 8.85
CA ASN A 59 -7.39 1.11 9.27
C ASN A 59 -8.33 0.67 8.13
N PHE A 60 -8.14 1.15 6.90
CA PHE A 60 -9.02 0.83 5.77
C PHE A 60 -8.54 -0.42 5.05
N ILE A 61 -9.49 -1.32 4.78
CA ILE A 61 -9.28 -2.57 4.06
C ILE A 61 -10.13 -2.52 2.79
N ILE A 62 -9.53 -2.79 1.64
CA ILE A 62 -10.20 -2.88 0.34
C ILE A 62 -10.03 -4.30 -0.17
N LYS A 63 -11.14 -5.05 -0.25
CA LYS A 63 -11.12 -6.41 -0.80
C LYS A 63 -10.69 -6.37 -2.26
N LEU A 64 -9.49 -6.86 -2.54
CA LEU A 64 -8.84 -6.87 -3.84
C LEU A 64 -8.15 -8.23 -3.98
N PRO A 65 -8.40 -8.99 -5.05
CA PRO A 65 -7.72 -10.26 -5.22
C PRO A 65 -6.21 -10.03 -5.21
N HIS A 66 -5.48 -10.93 -4.54
CA HIS A 66 -4.02 -10.86 -4.48
C HIS A 66 -3.44 -10.76 -5.90
N SER A 67 -2.55 -9.79 -6.13
CA SER A 67 -2.01 -9.49 -7.46
C SER A 67 -3.02 -9.03 -8.53
N ALA A 68 -4.17 -8.46 -8.13
CA ALA A 68 -5.14 -7.84 -9.04
C ALA A 68 -4.47 -6.96 -10.11
N ARG A 69 -4.93 -7.05 -11.35
CA ARG A 69 -4.46 -6.21 -12.45
C ARG A 69 -5.23 -4.89 -12.45
N GLN A 70 -4.52 -3.78 -12.59
CA GLN A 70 -5.13 -2.48 -12.86
C GLN A 70 -5.87 -2.56 -14.21
N LYS A 71 -7.16 -2.23 -14.23
CA LYS A 71 -7.99 -2.27 -15.43
C LYS A 71 -7.89 -0.98 -16.21
#